data_AF-A0A1B9IIJ5-F1
#
_entry.id   AF-A0A1B9IIJ5-F1
#
_cell.length_a   1.000
_cell.length_b   1.000
_cell.length_c   1.000
_cell.angle_alpha   90.00
_cell.angle_beta   90.00
_cell.angle_gamma   90.00
#
_symmetry.space_group_name_H-M   'P 1'
#
loop_
_entity.id
_entity.type
_entity.pdbx_description
1 polymer ?
#
loop_
_entity_poly.entity_id
_entity_poly.type
_entity_poly.pdbx_seq_one_letter_code
_entity_poly.pdbx_strand_id
1 'polypeptide(L)'
;MSSLLTPFLWSFLPGQITHQLLPYLSTSLPGIFPPASRGSPTYLRNYRIAFTGVICTYLAYTFYTGEASQNIREDYYALLGVNPDVDEDGLKRAYRTLSRLYHPDRAGSGNDDVFILIRRAYETLSDPVKRYAYER
;
A
#
# COMPACT_ATOMS: atom_id res chain seq x y z
N MET A 1 -9.90 -3.86 14.57
CA MET A 1 -11.30 -3.38 14.45
C MET A 1 -11.35 -2.12 13.57
N SER A 2 -10.98 -2.23 12.29
CA SER A 2 -10.76 -1.08 11.40
C SER A 2 -11.10 -1.42 9.94
N SER A 3 -12.10 -2.27 9.73
CA SER A 3 -12.54 -2.73 8.40
C SER A 3 -13.91 -2.20 7.99
N LEU A 4 -14.71 -1.66 8.92
CA LEU A 4 -16.07 -1.17 8.63
C LEU A 4 -16.15 0.33 8.36
N LEU A 5 -15.19 1.13 8.84
CA LEU A 5 -15.14 2.58 8.57
C LEU A 5 -14.51 2.91 7.22
N THR A 6 -13.61 2.05 6.73
CA THR A 6 -12.88 2.21 5.48
C THR A 6 -13.78 2.33 4.23
N PRO A 7 -14.79 1.46 4.02
CA PRO A 7 -15.67 1.57 2.84
C PRO A 7 -16.60 2.79 2.91
N PHE A 8 -17.03 3.19 4.12
CA PHE A 8 -17.92 4.34 4.31
C PHE A 8 -17.20 5.67 4.03
N LEU A 9 -15.97 5.78 4.52
CA LEU A 9 -15.09 6.92 4.23
C LEU A 9 -14.83 7.04 2.71
N TRP A 10 -14.60 5.91 2.04
CA TRP A 10 -14.32 5.88 0.59
C TRP A 10 -15.51 6.31 -0.29
N SER A 11 -16.74 6.13 0.16
CA SER A 11 -17.94 6.51 -0.59
C SER A 11 -18.21 8.03 -0.54
N PHE A 12 -17.82 8.70 0.56
CA PHE A 12 -18.15 10.11 0.79
C PHE A 12 -17.01 11.08 0.47
N LEU A 13 -15.75 10.67 0.67
CA LEU A 13 -14.56 11.50 0.48
C LEU A 13 -14.41 12.04 -0.95
N PRO A 14 -14.49 11.21 -2.01
CA PRO A 14 -14.29 11.70 -3.37
C PRO A 14 -15.34 12.73 -3.79
N GLY A 15 -16.60 12.55 -3.34
CA GLY A 15 -17.67 13.51 -3.61
C GLY A 15 -17.46 14.85 -2.91
N GLN A 16 -17.10 14.84 -1.62
CA GLN A 16 -16.83 16.06 -0.85
C GLN A 16 -15.60 16.82 -1.38
N ILE A 17 -14.51 16.11 -1.65
CA ILE A 17 -13.30 16.68 -2.24
C ILE A 17 -13.62 17.31 -3.59
N THR A 18 -14.39 16.62 -4.44
CA THR A 18 -14.76 17.16 -5.76
C THR A 18 -15.58 18.43 -5.64
N HIS A 19 -16.54 18.50 -4.71
CA HIS A 19 -17.33 19.71 -4.49
C HIS A 19 -16.51 20.91 -4.00
N GLN A 20 -15.48 20.66 -3.18
CA GLN A 20 -14.58 21.70 -2.69
C GLN A 20 -13.57 22.12 -3.76
N LEU A 21 -13.05 21.19 -4.56
CA LEU A 21 -12.04 21.45 -5.59
C LEU A 21 -12.61 22.11 -6.85
N LEU A 22 -13.86 21.80 -7.22
CA LEU A 22 -14.47 22.31 -8.46
C LEU A 22 -14.40 23.84 -8.64
N PRO A 23 -14.69 24.69 -7.62
CA PRO A 23 -14.55 26.14 -7.74
C PRO A 23 -13.09 26.59 -7.92
N TYR A 24 -12.13 25.92 -7.27
CA TYR A 24 -10.70 26.21 -7.48
C TYR A 24 -10.26 25.83 -8.89
N LEU A 25 -10.66 24.64 -9.37
CA LEU A 25 -10.38 24.18 -10.73
C LEU A 25 -10.98 25.10 -11.79
N SER A 26 -12.21 25.61 -11.58
CA SER A 26 -12.81 26.57 -12.51
C SER A 26 -12.11 27.93 -12.54
N THR A 27 -11.49 28.33 -11.42
CA THR A 27 -10.76 29.60 -11.35
C THR A 27 -9.38 29.47 -11.98
N SER A 28 -8.67 28.38 -11.70
CA SER A 28 -7.32 28.15 -12.21
C SER A 28 -7.27 27.66 -13.66
N LEU A 29 -8.30 26.93 -14.12
CA LEU A 29 -8.36 26.32 -15.47
C LEU A 29 -9.73 26.56 -16.14
N PRO A 30 -10.08 27.83 -16.44
CA PRO A 30 -11.39 28.17 -17.01
C PRO A 30 -11.62 27.57 -18.40
N GLY A 31 -10.57 27.23 -19.15
CA GLY A 31 -10.67 26.58 -20.46
C GLY A 31 -11.12 25.11 -20.40
N ILE A 32 -10.87 24.41 -19.29
CA ILE A 32 -11.25 23.00 -19.09
C ILE A 32 -12.52 22.93 -18.25
N PHE A 33 -12.66 23.81 -17.26
CA PHE A 33 -13.80 23.88 -16.34
C PHE A 33 -14.45 25.27 -16.37
N PRO A 34 -15.34 25.56 -17.33
CA PRO A 34 -16.04 26.84 -17.35
C PRO A 34 -16.93 27.01 -16.10
N PRO A 35 -17.04 28.23 -15.55
CA PRO A 35 -17.90 28.50 -14.40
C PRO A 35 -19.36 28.20 -14.75
N ALA A 36 -20.00 27.38 -13.93
CA ALA A 36 -21.36 26.91 -14.16
C ALA A 36 -22.18 27.01 -12.88
N SER A 37 -23.44 27.42 -13.00
CA SER A 37 -24.36 27.46 -11.87
C SER A 37 -24.65 26.04 -11.37
N ARG A 38 -24.74 25.88 -10.05
CA ARG A 38 -25.00 24.60 -9.38
C ARG A 38 -26.35 24.04 -9.89
N GLY A 39 -26.32 22.85 -10.48
CA GLY A 39 -27.50 22.19 -11.06
C GLY A 39 -27.66 22.34 -12.58
N SER A 40 -26.82 23.13 -13.26
CA SER A 40 -26.80 23.19 -14.73
C SER A 40 -26.19 21.92 -15.36
N PRO A 41 -26.55 21.55 -16.60
CA PRO A 41 -25.95 20.40 -17.28
C PRO A 41 -24.42 20.52 -17.44
N THR A 42 -23.92 21.74 -17.60
CA THR A 42 -22.47 22.04 -17.65
C THR A 42 -21.79 21.77 -16.32
N TYR A 43 -22.44 22.09 -15.19
CA TYR A 43 -21.93 21.78 -13.85
C TYR A 43 -21.79 20.28 -13.62
N LEU A 44 -22.79 19.49 -14.05
CA LEU A 44 -22.75 18.02 -13.92
C LEU A 44 -21.62 17.40 -14.75
N ARG A 45 -21.39 17.89 -15.98
CA ARG A 45 -20.26 17.46 -16.81
C ARG A 45 -18.93 17.76 -16.12
N ASN A 46 -18.75 18.98 -15.63
CA ASN A 46 -17.54 19.42 -14.95
C ASN A 46 -17.28 18.60 -13.67
N TYR A 47 -18.33 18.33 -12.89
CA TYR A 47 -18.26 17.49 -11.69
C TYR A 47 -17.79 16.06 -12.03
N ARG A 48 -18.35 15.45 -13.09
CA ARG A 48 -17.96 14.09 -13.51
C ARG A 48 -16.49 14.00 -13.89
N ILE A 49 -16.00 14.96 -14.68
CA ILE A 49 -14.60 15.00 -15.12
C ILE A 49 -13.67 15.17 -13.90
N ALA A 50 -13.98 16.09 -13.01
CA ALA A 50 -13.20 16.32 -11.79
C ALA A 50 -13.19 15.08 -10.88
N PHE A 51 -14.35 14.44 -10.69
CA PHE A 51 -14.49 13.21 -9.90
C PHE A 51 -13.67 12.06 -10.48
N THR A 52 -13.72 11.84 -11.80
CA THR A 52 -12.90 10.83 -12.47
C THR A 52 -11.41 11.14 -12.31
N GLY A 53 -11.00 12.41 -12.43
CA GLY A 53 -9.62 12.83 -12.20
C GLY A 53 -9.13 12.48 -10.79
N VAL A 54 -9.92 12.82 -9.75
CA VAL A 54 -9.60 12.50 -8.35
C VAL A 54 -9.45 11.00 -8.14
N ILE A 55 -10.36 10.18 -8.68
CA ILE A 55 -10.27 8.72 -8.57
C ILE A 55 -9.02 8.21 -9.30
N CYS A 56 -8.76 8.66 -10.52
CA CYS A 56 -7.59 8.24 -11.29
C CYS A 56 -6.29 8.62 -10.58
N THR A 57 -6.17 9.83 -10.06
CA THR A 57 -5.00 10.25 -9.28
C THR A 57 -4.83 9.42 -8.01
N TYR A 58 -5.93 9.14 -7.29
CA TYR A 58 -5.90 8.29 -6.11
C TYR A 58 -5.47 6.85 -6.46
N LEU A 59 -6.00 6.28 -7.55
CA LEU A 59 -5.63 4.95 -8.01
C LEU A 59 -4.17 4.91 -8.44
N ALA A 60 -3.68 5.92 -9.16
CA ALA A 60 -2.26 6.04 -9.53
C ALA A 60 -1.37 6.14 -8.29
N TYR A 61 -1.74 6.95 -7.29
CA TYR A 61 -1.04 7.03 -6.02
C TYR A 61 -1.03 5.67 -5.29
N THR A 62 -2.16 4.97 -5.30
CA THR A 62 -2.30 3.64 -4.68
C THR A 62 -1.44 2.59 -5.41
N PHE A 63 -1.39 2.62 -6.74
CA PHE A 63 -0.51 1.74 -7.51
C PHE A 63 0.97 2.05 -7.23
N TYR A 64 1.35 3.33 -7.27
CA TYR A 64 2.72 3.76 -6.99
C TYR A 64 3.19 3.39 -5.58
N THR A 65 2.29 3.47 -4.59
CA THR A 65 2.60 3.09 -3.20
C THR A 65 2.43 1.58 -2.94
N GLY A 66 1.56 0.90 -3.71
CA GLY A 66 1.23 -0.52 -3.55
C GLY A 66 2.31 -1.48 -4.06
N GLU A 67 3.05 -1.11 -5.11
CA GLU A 67 4.16 -1.91 -5.63
C GLU A 67 5.28 -2.09 -4.59
N ALA A 68 5.50 -1.11 -3.70
CA ALA A 68 6.51 -1.19 -2.66
C ALA A 68 6.21 -2.26 -1.59
N SER A 69 4.94 -2.61 -1.37
CA SER A 69 4.56 -3.59 -0.33
C SER A 69 4.33 -5.01 -0.86
N GLN A 70 4.09 -5.19 -2.16
CA GLN A 70 3.88 -6.52 -2.77
C GLN A 70 5.20 -7.29 -2.93
N ASN A 71 6.26 -6.63 -3.45
CA ASN A 71 7.57 -7.28 -3.65
C ASN A 71 8.22 -7.78 -2.35
N ILE A 72 7.94 -7.14 -1.20
CA ILE A 72 8.51 -7.55 0.10
C ILE A 72 7.85 -8.82 0.64
N ARG A 73 6.61 -9.12 0.23
CA ARG A 73 5.86 -10.28 0.75
C ARG A 73 6.25 -11.59 0.09
N GLU A 74 6.81 -11.55 -1.11
CA GLU A 74 7.15 -12.75 -1.88
C GLU A 74 8.64 -13.10 -1.84
N ASP A 75 9.52 -12.12 -1.60
CA ASP A 75 10.97 -12.36 -1.51
C ASP A 75 11.43 -12.55 -0.06
N TYR A 76 11.72 -13.80 0.31
CA TYR A 76 12.22 -14.17 1.63
C TYR A 76 13.62 -13.63 1.91
N TYR A 77 14.44 -13.41 0.88
CA TYR A 77 15.76 -12.81 1.03
C TYR A 77 15.65 -11.32 1.35
N ALA A 78 14.79 -10.61 0.61
CA ALA A 78 14.49 -9.20 0.88
C ALA A 78 13.83 -9.02 2.26
N LEU A 79 12.93 -9.91 2.66
CA LEU A 79 12.28 -9.87 3.97
C LEU A 79 13.28 -10.01 5.13
N LEU A 80 14.25 -10.91 4.99
CA LEU A 80 15.32 -11.09 5.97
C LEU A 80 16.44 -10.06 5.84
N GLY A 81 16.44 -9.24 4.79
CA GLY A 81 17.46 -8.24 4.51
C GLY A 81 18.83 -8.85 4.18
N VAL A 82 18.83 -10.02 3.55
CA VAL A 82 20.04 -10.80 3.22
C VAL A 82 20.17 -10.99 1.70
N ASN A 83 21.39 -11.23 1.24
CA ASN A 83 21.67 -11.53 -0.17
C ASN A 83 21.23 -12.98 -0.50
N PRO A 84 20.76 -13.28 -1.73
CA PRO A 84 20.52 -14.65 -2.20
C PRO A 84 21.70 -15.62 -1.97
N ASP A 85 22.94 -15.14 -2.00
CA ASP A 85 24.14 -15.96 -1.78
C ASP A 85 24.52 -16.10 -0.29
N VAL A 86 23.62 -15.74 0.64
CA VAL A 86 23.91 -15.79 2.08
C VAL A 86 24.12 -17.22 2.57
N ASP A 87 25.16 -17.37 3.38
CA ASP A 87 25.47 -18.62 4.10
C ASP A 87 24.52 -18.81 5.31
N GLU A 88 24.40 -20.04 5.79
CA GLU A 88 23.50 -20.38 6.91
C GLU A 88 23.73 -19.53 8.15
N ASP A 89 24.99 -19.23 8.46
CA ASP A 89 25.37 -18.41 9.60
C ASP A 89 24.90 -16.96 9.44
N GLY A 90 24.94 -16.42 8.23
CA GLY A 90 24.41 -15.10 7.89
C GLY A 90 22.88 -15.07 8.05
N LEU A 91 22.20 -16.10 7.55
CA LEU A 91 20.75 -16.27 7.67
C LEU A 91 20.29 -16.34 9.14
N LYS A 92 21.00 -17.13 9.97
CA LYS A 92 20.74 -17.24 11.41
C LYS A 92 20.92 -15.91 12.15
N ARG A 93 21.94 -15.12 11.78
CA ARG A 93 22.20 -13.80 12.37
C ARG A 93 21.11 -12.79 12.02
N ALA A 94 20.69 -12.76 10.75
CA ALA A 94 19.61 -11.90 10.29
C ALA A 94 18.30 -12.23 11.00
N TYR A 95 17.92 -13.52 11.04
CA TYR A 95 16.74 -13.98 11.76
C TYR A 95 16.77 -13.58 13.24
N ARG A 96 17.87 -13.83 13.96
CA ARG A 96 17.99 -13.44 15.39
C ARG A 96 17.82 -11.94 15.62
N THR A 97 18.30 -11.11 14.69
CA THR A 97 18.19 -9.66 14.79
C THR A 97 16.74 -9.23 14.60
N LEU A 98 16.08 -9.73 13.55
CA LEU A 98 14.69 -9.41 13.23
C LEU A 98 13.71 -9.98 14.27
N SER A 99 13.91 -11.21 14.75
CA SER A 99 13.08 -11.80 15.80
C SER A 99 13.11 -11.03 17.11
N ARG A 100 14.23 -10.38 17.45
CA ARG A 100 14.32 -9.52 18.64
C ARG A 100 13.59 -8.20 18.45
N LEU A 101 13.62 -7.66 17.23
CA LEU A 101 12.98 -6.39 16.88
C LEU A 101 11.45 -6.53 16.80
N TYR A 102 10.98 -7.62 16.17
CA TYR A 102 9.57 -7.88 15.92
C TYR A 102 8.94 -8.89 16.91
N HIS A 103 9.61 -9.17 18.04
CA HIS A 103 9.06 -10.07 19.04
C HIS A 103 7.72 -9.51 19.57
N PRO A 104 6.65 -10.31 19.70
CA PRO A 104 5.34 -9.83 20.16
C PRO A 104 5.42 -9.13 21.53
N ASP A 105 6.28 -9.61 22.42
CA ASP A 105 6.51 -8.98 23.74
C ASP A 105 7.14 -7.57 23.68
N ARG A 106 7.88 -7.24 22.62
CA ARG A 106 8.59 -5.95 22.49
C ARG A 106 7.90 -4.98 21.54
N ALA A 107 7.31 -5.48 20.47
CA ALA A 107 6.80 -4.67 19.37
C ALA A 107 5.31 -4.27 19.54
N GLY A 108 4.63 -4.80 20.57
CA GLY A 108 3.22 -4.52 20.83
C GLY A 108 2.26 -5.24 19.88
N SER A 109 0.96 -5.21 20.21
CA SER A 109 -0.09 -5.89 19.47
C SER A 109 -0.26 -5.29 18.06
N GLY A 110 0.03 -6.11 17.04
CA GLY A 110 -0.08 -5.72 15.62
C GLY A 110 1.09 -6.15 14.73
N ASN A 111 2.19 -6.64 15.33
CA ASN A 111 3.38 -7.11 14.59
C ASN A 111 3.47 -8.64 14.48
N ASP A 112 2.49 -9.38 14.99
CA ASP A 112 2.44 -10.85 14.98
C ASP A 112 2.55 -11.41 13.56
N ASP A 113 1.87 -10.77 12.59
CA ASP A 113 1.91 -11.16 11.19
C ASP A 113 3.32 -11.06 10.59
N VAL A 114 4.05 -10.00 10.94
CA VAL A 114 5.43 -9.77 10.47
C VAL A 114 6.38 -10.80 11.08
N PHE A 115 6.21 -11.11 12.38
CA PHE A 115 7.01 -12.13 13.04
C PHE A 115 6.78 -13.53 12.45
N ILE A 116 5.52 -13.90 12.18
CA ILE A 116 5.17 -15.17 11.51
C ILE A 116 5.82 -15.23 10.13
N LEU A 117 5.82 -14.13 9.37
CA LEU A 117 6.43 -14.07 8.04
C LEU A 117 7.95 -14.24 8.10
N ILE A 118 8.65 -13.53 9.01
CA ILE A 118 10.09 -13.66 9.24
C ILE A 118 10.46 -15.10 9.60
N ARG A 119 9.67 -15.72 10.47
CA ARG A 119 9.86 -17.12 10.87
C ARG A 119 9.68 -18.07 9.69
N ARG A 120 8.64 -17.90 8.89
CA ARG A 120 8.40 -18.73 7.69
C ARG A 120 9.55 -18.59 6.69
N ALA A 121 10.02 -17.37 6.43
CA ALA A 121 11.16 -17.14 5.55
C ALA A 121 12.41 -17.88 6.02
N TYR A 122 12.74 -17.78 7.31
CA TYR A 122 13.86 -18.52 7.89
C TYR A 122 13.67 -20.04 7.80
N GLU A 123 12.47 -20.57 8.11
CA GLU A 123 12.19 -22.02 8.03
C GLU A 123 12.29 -22.57 6.60
N THR A 124 11.95 -21.78 5.58
CA THR A 124 12.12 -22.16 4.18
C THR A 124 13.58 -22.06 3.74
N LEU A 125 14.29 -20.99 4.07
CA LEU A 125 15.65 -20.75 3.60
C LEU A 125 16.72 -21.53 4.38
N SER A 126 16.43 -21.93 5.62
CA SER A 126 17.36 -22.70 6.46
C SER A 126 17.45 -24.18 6.10
N ASP A 127 16.44 -24.73 5.43
CA ASP A 127 16.43 -26.11 4.97
C ASP A 127 16.83 -26.14 3.48
N PRO A 128 17.94 -26.79 3.10
CA PRO A 128 18.43 -26.79 1.73
C PRO A 128 17.41 -27.36 0.73
N VAL A 129 16.58 -28.31 1.16
CA VAL A 129 15.55 -28.92 0.29
C VAL A 129 14.42 -27.92 0.05
N LYS A 130 13.98 -27.21 1.10
CA LYS A 130 12.92 -26.18 0.98
C LYS A 130 13.42 -24.93 0.26
N ARG A 131 14.67 -24.54 0.48
CA ARG A 131 15.34 -23.43 -0.22
C ARG A 131 15.42 -23.72 -1.71
N TYR A 132 15.87 -24.91 -2.09
CA TYR A 132 15.91 -25.33 -3.49
C TYR A 132 14.50 -25.34 -4.13
N ALA A 133 13.48 -25.81 -3.40
CA ALA A 133 12.10 -25.78 -3.88
C ALA A 133 11.51 -24.37 -4.00
N TYR A 134 12.02 -23.40 -3.22
CA TYR A 134 11.63 -22.00 -3.28
C TYR A 134 12.33 -21.23 -4.42
N GLU A 135 13.60 -21.56 -4.70
CA GLU A 135 14.41 -20.92 -5.75
C GLU A 135 14.11 -21.42 -7.18
N ARG A 136 13.33 -22.49 -7.30
CA ARG A 136 13.01 -23.16 -8.57
C ARG A 136 11.72 -22.65 -9.18
#